data_AF-A0AA40ZZE9-F1
#
_entry.id   AF-A0AA40ZZE9-F1
#
_cell.length_a   1.000
_cell.length_b   1.000
_cell.length_c   1.000
_cell.angle_alpha   90.00
_cell.angle_beta   90.00
_cell.angle_gamma   90.00
#
_symmetry.space_group_name_H-M   'P 1'
#
loop_
_entity.id
_entity.type
_entity.pdbx_description
1 polymer ?
#
loop_
_entity_poly.entity_id
_entity_poly.type
_entity_poly.pdbx_seq_one_letter_code
_entity_poly.pdbx_strand_id
1 'polypeptide(L)'
;MAQGPARQTVRTTIERLHRSLFEFIAVPALIVVAFVILAEAIDWLDNHAGPAHSWSPLRRWLAQYVGDTQSAIGVLTAIAGSLFTVTSITFSILILAVQQGATVLNSQIVDHYLRRSSNRAWFGFFVGISLFALITLVQTTHTRAPIFGVMMSTILGAVALFALILLIYGTIDQMRPATLIEAMVDTAVAARQRQLPLLTVSKAPNGQATGTVVPAPLSGHLARVNISALQALLARHPDLRIAIHPAIGDFVTIGHPLASLSHADDDIVQTVGAAMVLTRKRDIADDAGYSLHHLHTIGWTAISTARSDPAVGSITVQALRDLAVAWRQDPPRASSDARLTYDDRLPLQLVDTIESLMVASSESRQHQTMALILDTLAAILPVMPNVQRRAMPSVMRTAAQLAASHTRTRVMGQALAQCEQACRRHGLHDEAAILSDVVCSQSPV
;
A
#
# COMPACT_ATOMS: atom_id res chain seq x y z
N MET A 1 -15.11 -36.26 22.64
CA MET A 1 -14.86 -36.39 21.18
C MET A 1 -14.18 -35.13 20.70
N ALA A 2 -12.84 -35.15 20.67
CA ALA A 2 -12.01 -34.02 20.26
C ALA A 2 -12.01 -33.90 18.73
N GLN A 3 -12.65 -32.85 18.20
CA GLN A 3 -12.48 -32.46 16.81
C GLN A 3 -11.17 -31.68 16.69
N GLY A 4 -10.17 -32.29 16.03
CA GLY A 4 -8.81 -31.77 15.97
C GLY A 4 -8.67 -30.42 15.23
N PRO A 5 -7.67 -29.60 15.60
CA PRO A 5 -7.44 -28.24 15.08
C PRO A 5 -7.23 -28.20 13.55
N ALA A 6 -6.82 -29.30 12.93
CA ALA A 6 -6.62 -29.40 11.48
C ALA A 6 -7.91 -29.19 10.65
N ARG A 7 -9.09 -29.60 11.16
CA ARG A 7 -10.37 -29.42 10.44
C ARG A 7 -10.88 -27.98 10.46
N GLN A 8 -10.58 -27.21 11.50
CA GLN A 8 -10.92 -25.77 11.56
C GLN A 8 -10.03 -24.93 10.64
N THR A 9 -8.74 -25.27 10.51
CA THR A 9 -7.81 -24.55 9.61
C THR A 9 -8.17 -24.73 8.14
N VAL A 10 -8.59 -25.92 7.72
CA VAL A 10 -9.01 -26.18 6.33
C VAL A 10 -10.32 -25.45 6.01
N ARG A 11 -11.29 -25.47 6.94
CA ARG A 11 -12.60 -24.82 6.76
C ARG A 11 -12.48 -23.30 6.68
N THR A 12 -11.64 -22.69 7.53
CA THR A 12 -11.36 -21.24 7.48
C THR A 12 -10.56 -20.81 6.25
N THR A 13 -9.73 -21.70 5.67
CA THR A 13 -9.02 -21.43 4.42
C THR A 13 -9.96 -21.47 3.22
N ILE A 14 -10.87 -22.45 3.17
CA ILE A 14 -11.89 -22.57 2.11
C ILE A 14 -12.87 -21.39 2.16
N GLU A 15 -13.32 -21.00 3.35
CA GLU A 15 -14.23 -19.85 3.52
C GLU A 15 -13.56 -18.51 3.15
N ARG A 16 -12.25 -18.37 3.42
CA ARG A 16 -11.47 -17.19 2.97
C ARG A 16 -11.23 -17.18 1.47
N LEU A 17 -10.91 -18.33 0.87
CA LEU A 17 -10.71 -18.45 -0.57
C LEU A 17 -12.02 -18.15 -1.31
N HIS A 18 -13.13 -18.70 -0.83
CA HIS A 18 -14.47 -18.43 -1.35
C HIS A 18 -14.83 -16.94 -1.23
N ARG A 19 -14.64 -16.33 -0.05
CA ARG A 19 -14.94 -14.89 0.13
C ARG A 19 -14.08 -13.99 -0.77
N SER A 20 -12.80 -14.30 -0.92
CA SER A 20 -11.89 -13.57 -1.80
C SER A 20 -12.25 -13.72 -3.29
N LEU A 21 -12.58 -14.94 -3.73
CA LEU A 21 -13.02 -15.23 -5.09
C LEU A 21 -14.36 -14.56 -5.40
N PHE A 22 -15.32 -14.60 -4.48
CA PHE A 22 -16.61 -13.92 -4.65
C PHE A 22 -16.47 -12.40 -4.70
N GLU A 23 -15.66 -11.80 -3.81
CA GLU A 23 -15.36 -10.36 -3.87
C GLU A 23 -14.68 -9.97 -5.20
N PHE A 24 -13.88 -10.85 -5.78
CA PHE A 24 -13.19 -10.62 -7.05
C PHE A 24 -14.11 -10.77 -8.27
N ILE A 25 -14.96 -11.81 -8.29
CA ILE A 25 -15.81 -12.16 -9.45
C ILE A 25 -17.13 -11.36 -9.45
N ALA A 26 -17.61 -10.89 -8.29
CA ALA A 26 -18.91 -10.22 -8.20
C ALA A 26 -19.04 -8.99 -9.12
N VAL A 27 -18.03 -8.11 -9.13
CA VAL A 27 -18.06 -6.89 -9.96
C VAL A 27 -18.02 -7.23 -11.45
N PRO A 28 -17.08 -8.06 -11.95
CA PRO A 28 -17.11 -8.50 -13.34
C PRO A 28 -18.40 -9.20 -13.74
N ALA A 29 -18.92 -10.10 -12.90
CA ALA A 29 -20.13 -10.84 -13.18
C ALA A 29 -21.35 -9.91 -13.30
N LEU A 30 -21.46 -8.91 -12.42
CA LEU A 30 -22.51 -7.88 -12.50
C LEU A 30 -22.44 -7.11 -13.83
N ILE A 31 -21.23 -6.73 -14.26
CA ILE A 31 -21.04 -6.01 -15.53
C ILE A 31 -21.43 -6.91 -16.72
N VAL A 32 -21.02 -8.18 -16.71
CA VAL A 32 -21.38 -9.14 -17.76
C VAL A 32 -22.90 -9.31 -17.82
N VAL A 33 -23.57 -9.49 -16.67
CA VAL A 33 -25.04 -9.59 -16.61
C VAL A 33 -25.69 -8.31 -17.15
N ALA A 34 -25.15 -7.13 -16.85
CA ALA A 34 -25.66 -5.87 -17.40
C ALA A 34 -25.54 -5.82 -18.94
N PHE A 35 -24.45 -6.32 -19.53
CA PHE A 35 -24.30 -6.42 -20.98
C PHE A 35 -25.25 -7.46 -21.60
N VAL A 36 -25.50 -8.58 -20.93
CA VAL A 36 -26.50 -9.57 -21.38
C VAL A 36 -27.90 -8.95 -21.38
N ILE A 37 -28.29 -8.27 -20.30
CA ILE A 37 -29.58 -7.55 -20.23
C ILE A 37 -29.65 -6.49 -21.32
N LEU A 38 -28.56 -5.76 -21.58
CA LEU A 38 -28.49 -4.78 -22.66
C LEU A 38 -28.68 -5.43 -24.04
N ALA A 39 -28.10 -6.61 -24.27
CA ALA A 39 -28.29 -7.36 -25.53
C ALA A 39 -29.76 -7.74 -25.73
N GLU A 40 -30.39 -8.32 -24.72
CA GLU A 40 -31.82 -8.68 -24.75
C GLU A 40 -32.72 -7.44 -24.91
N ALA A 41 -32.39 -6.32 -24.26
CA ALA A 41 -33.15 -5.08 -24.39
C ALA A 41 -33.04 -4.47 -25.80
N ILE A 42 -31.86 -4.54 -26.42
CA ILE A 42 -31.64 -4.06 -27.79
C ILE A 42 -32.30 -4.99 -28.80
N ASP A 43 -32.26 -6.31 -28.60
CA ASP A 43 -33.01 -7.26 -29.43
C ASP A 43 -34.52 -7.03 -29.32
N TRP A 44 -35.03 -6.84 -28.10
CA TRP A 44 -36.43 -6.50 -27.87
C TRP A 44 -36.81 -5.22 -28.63
N LEU A 45 -35.93 -4.20 -28.61
CA LEU A 45 -36.11 -2.96 -29.36
C LEU A 45 -36.09 -3.21 -30.88
N ASP A 46 -35.12 -3.97 -31.41
CA ASP A 46 -35.04 -4.33 -32.83
C ASP A 46 -36.26 -5.14 -33.30
N ASN A 47 -36.90 -5.88 -32.39
CA ASN A 47 -38.08 -6.71 -32.64
C ASN A 47 -39.41 -5.96 -32.49
N HIS A 48 -39.56 -5.09 -31.50
CA HIS A 48 -40.82 -4.38 -31.19
C HIS A 48 -40.88 -2.96 -31.75
N ALA A 49 -39.75 -2.34 -32.07
CA ALA A 49 -39.72 -1.04 -32.76
C ALA A 49 -39.99 -1.17 -34.28
N GLY A 50 -40.73 -2.20 -34.71
CA GLY A 50 -41.29 -2.30 -36.06
C GLY A 50 -41.96 -0.99 -36.48
N PRO A 51 -42.11 -0.71 -37.79
CA PRO A 51 -42.08 0.61 -38.44
C PRO A 51 -43.03 1.66 -37.84
N ALA A 52 -42.75 2.09 -36.62
CA ALA A 52 -43.40 3.19 -35.97
C ALA A 52 -42.91 4.45 -36.69
N HIS A 53 -43.83 5.23 -37.23
CA HIS A 53 -43.55 6.41 -38.06
C HIS A 53 -42.50 7.36 -37.44
N SER A 54 -42.34 7.36 -36.11
CA SER A 54 -41.39 8.19 -35.35
C SER A 54 -39.91 7.80 -35.50
N TRP A 55 -39.54 6.52 -35.63
CA TRP A 55 -38.13 6.07 -35.66
C TRP A 55 -37.64 5.69 -37.06
N SER A 56 -38.53 5.77 -38.06
CA SER A 56 -38.25 5.39 -39.45
C SER A 56 -37.08 6.11 -40.13
N PRO A 57 -36.77 7.41 -39.85
CA PRO A 57 -35.66 8.09 -40.52
C PRO A 57 -34.31 7.63 -39.99
N LEU A 58 -34.16 7.56 -38.66
CA LEU A 58 -32.92 7.12 -38.00
C LEU A 58 -32.60 5.67 -38.34
N ARG A 59 -33.59 4.77 -38.28
CA ARG A 59 -33.40 3.35 -38.63
C ARG A 59 -32.99 3.17 -40.10
N ARG A 60 -33.57 3.95 -41.03
CA ARG A 60 -33.18 3.91 -42.45
C ARG A 60 -31.74 4.39 -42.66
N TRP A 61 -31.35 5.47 -41.99
CA TRP A 61 -29.98 5.98 -42.05
C TRP A 61 -28.96 4.97 -41.48
N LEU A 62 -29.26 4.34 -40.34
CA LEU A 62 -28.42 3.30 -39.75
C LEU A 62 -28.38 2.03 -40.61
N ALA A 63 -29.50 1.64 -41.22
CA ALA A 63 -29.55 0.49 -42.12
C ALA A 63 -28.64 0.65 -43.36
N GLN A 64 -28.51 1.88 -43.87
CA GLN A 64 -27.58 2.18 -44.97
C GLN A 64 -26.12 1.98 -44.56
N TYR A 65 -25.79 2.19 -43.28
CA TYR A 65 -24.43 1.99 -42.75
C TYR A 65 -24.12 0.52 -42.44
N VAL A 66 -25.09 -0.22 -41.87
CA VAL A 66 -24.94 -1.66 -41.57
C VAL A 66 -24.83 -2.50 -42.85
N GLY A 67 -25.45 -2.06 -43.94
CA GLY A 67 -25.42 -2.75 -45.23
C GLY A 67 -26.37 -3.96 -45.28
N ASP A 68 -25.96 -5.01 -45.99
CA ASP A 68 -26.74 -6.25 -46.09
C ASP A 68 -26.52 -7.18 -44.87
N THR A 69 -27.38 -8.19 -44.74
CA THR A 69 -27.30 -9.13 -43.61
C THR A 69 -25.94 -9.85 -43.56
N GLN A 70 -25.32 -10.09 -44.72
CA GLN A 70 -24.02 -10.73 -44.79
C GLN A 70 -22.89 -9.82 -44.28
N SER A 71 -22.94 -8.51 -44.59
CA SER A 71 -22.03 -7.51 -44.04
C SER A 71 -22.19 -7.40 -42.52
N ALA A 72 -23.43 -7.42 -42.02
CA ALA A 72 -23.71 -7.40 -40.59
C ALA A 72 -23.09 -8.61 -39.85
N ILE A 73 -23.28 -9.83 -40.37
CA ILE A 73 -22.64 -11.04 -39.82
C ILE A 73 -21.12 -10.92 -39.87
N GLY A 74 -20.56 -10.45 -40.98
CA GLY A 74 -19.12 -10.25 -41.14
C GLY A 74 -18.54 -9.27 -40.12
N VAL A 75 -19.18 -8.12 -39.94
CA VAL A 75 -18.78 -7.09 -38.96
C VAL A 75 -18.89 -7.63 -37.54
N LEU A 76 -20.00 -8.26 -37.17
CA LEU A 76 -20.19 -8.83 -35.83
C LEU A 76 -19.17 -9.95 -35.54
N THR A 77 -18.87 -10.80 -36.52
CA THR A 77 -17.84 -11.85 -36.39
C THR A 77 -16.45 -11.26 -36.20
N ALA A 78 -16.10 -10.23 -36.98
CA ALA A 78 -14.83 -9.52 -36.85
C ALA A 78 -14.71 -8.82 -35.49
N ILE A 79 -15.78 -8.16 -35.03
CA ILE A 79 -15.85 -7.52 -33.71
C ILE A 79 -15.68 -8.58 -32.61
N ALA A 80 -16.47 -9.66 -32.62
CA ALA A 80 -16.37 -10.73 -31.62
C ALA A 80 -14.95 -11.33 -31.56
N GLY A 81 -14.34 -11.63 -32.70
CA GLY A 81 -12.96 -12.14 -32.78
C GLY A 81 -11.92 -11.14 -32.24
N SER A 82 -12.08 -9.85 -32.58
CA SER A 82 -11.20 -8.79 -32.07
C SER A 82 -11.31 -8.64 -30.56
N LEU A 83 -12.51 -8.75 -30.00
CA LEU A 83 -12.77 -8.60 -28.56
C LEU A 83 -12.21 -9.76 -27.74
N PHE A 84 -12.23 -10.99 -28.29
CA PHE A 84 -11.50 -12.11 -27.67
C PHE A 84 -9.99 -11.84 -27.59
N THR A 85 -9.42 -11.27 -28.65
CA THR A 85 -8.00 -10.90 -28.68
C THR A 85 -7.70 -9.80 -27.66
N VAL A 86 -8.53 -8.75 -27.59
CA VAL A 86 -8.44 -7.67 -26.59
C VAL A 86 -8.54 -8.23 -25.16
N THR A 87 -9.43 -9.18 -24.92
CA THR A 87 -9.59 -9.84 -23.61
C THR A 87 -8.34 -10.65 -23.25
N SER A 88 -7.73 -11.36 -24.20
CA SER A 88 -6.48 -12.10 -24.00
C SER A 88 -5.28 -11.17 -23.70
N ILE A 89 -5.17 -10.06 -24.44
CA ILE A 89 -4.14 -9.03 -24.18
C ILE A 89 -4.33 -8.41 -22.79
N THR A 90 -5.58 -8.10 -22.43
CA THR A 90 -5.94 -7.59 -21.10
C THR A 90 -5.47 -8.56 -20.01
N PHE A 91 -5.77 -9.86 -20.14
CA PHE A 91 -5.32 -10.88 -19.19
C PHE A 91 -3.80 -10.92 -19.06
N SER A 92 -3.09 -10.87 -20.19
CA SER A 92 -1.62 -10.87 -20.23
C SER A 92 -1.02 -9.66 -19.52
N ILE A 93 -1.59 -8.47 -19.73
CA ILE A 93 -1.15 -7.22 -19.09
C ILE A 93 -1.43 -7.25 -17.58
N LEU A 94 -2.62 -7.70 -17.16
CA LEU A 94 -2.93 -7.82 -15.73
C LEU A 94 -1.99 -8.79 -15.03
N ILE A 95 -1.69 -9.95 -15.65
CA ILE A 95 -0.72 -10.90 -15.10
C ILE A 95 0.67 -10.26 -15.01
N LEU A 96 1.12 -9.59 -16.08
CA LEU A 96 2.42 -8.92 -16.09
C LEU A 96 2.52 -7.89 -14.96
N ALA A 97 1.46 -7.11 -14.75
CA ALA A 97 1.42 -6.12 -13.69
C ALA A 97 1.42 -6.74 -12.29
N VAL A 98 0.70 -7.85 -12.09
CA VAL A 98 0.73 -8.63 -10.85
C VAL A 98 2.12 -9.22 -10.60
N GLN A 99 2.76 -9.77 -11.65
CA GLN A 99 4.11 -10.33 -11.58
C GLN A 99 5.12 -9.24 -11.22
N GLN A 100 5.10 -8.09 -11.88
CA GLN A 100 6.00 -6.98 -11.58
C GLN A 100 5.78 -6.43 -10.16
N GLY A 101 4.53 -6.29 -9.72
CA GLY A 101 4.22 -5.94 -8.34
C GLY A 101 4.82 -6.93 -7.33
N ALA A 102 4.73 -8.23 -7.62
CA ALA A 102 5.35 -9.25 -6.78
C ALA A 102 6.88 -9.15 -6.74
N THR A 103 7.53 -8.80 -7.85
CA THR A 103 8.99 -8.64 -7.96
C THR A 103 9.51 -7.38 -7.25
N VAL A 104 8.73 -6.29 -7.26
CA VAL A 104 9.14 -5.01 -6.62
C VAL A 104 8.81 -4.99 -5.13
N LEU A 105 7.74 -5.65 -4.67
CA LEU A 105 7.17 -5.50 -3.31
C LEU A 105 7.23 -6.76 -2.45
N ASN A 106 8.11 -7.71 -2.80
CA ASN A 106 8.41 -8.92 -2.04
C ASN A 106 7.16 -9.58 -1.42
N SER A 107 6.34 -10.26 -2.23
CA SER A 107 5.22 -11.15 -1.86
C SER A 107 4.05 -10.59 -1.02
N GLN A 108 4.18 -9.46 -0.32
CA GLN A 108 3.23 -9.06 0.72
C GLN A 108 2.09 -8.13 0.25
N ILE A 109 2.17 -7.55 -0.96
CA ILE A 109 1.22 -6.53 -1.46
C ILE A 109 0.47 -6.97 -2.73
N VAL A 110 0.60 -8.24 -3.14
CA VAL A 110 -0.20 -8.82 -4.23
C VAL A 110 -1.71 -8.69 -3.94
N ASP A 111 -2.10 -8.79 -2.66
CA ASP A 111 -3.49 -8.63 -2.20
C ASP A 111 -4.05 -7.22 -2.48
N HIS A 112 -3.23 -6.16 -2.50
CA HIS A 112 -3.68 -4.78 -2.77
C HIS A 112 -3.87 -4.52 -4.28
N TYR A 113 -2.99 -5.08 -5.12
CA TYR A 113 -3.08 -4.91 -6.58
C TYR A 113 -4.30 -5.65 -7.18
N LEU A 114 -4.60 -6.86 -6.69
CA LEU A 114 -5.79 -7.64 -7.09
C LEU A 114 -7.11 -7.11 -6.48
N ARG A 115 -7.03 -6.25 -5.45
CA ARG A 115 -8.20 -5.64 -4.78
C ARG A 115 -8.64 -4.29 -5.35
N ARG A 116 -7.89 -3.69 -6.27
CA ARG A 116 -8.33 -2.43 -6.90
C ARG A 116 -9.51 -2.68 -7.84
N SER A 117 -10.63 -2.01 -7.55
CA SER A 117 -11.91 -2.14 -8.26
C SER A 117 -11.83 -1.82 -9.76
N SER A 118 -10.89 -0.97 -10.17
CA SER A 118 -10.67 -0.60 -11.58
C SER A 118 -10.32 -1.80 -12.45
N ASN A 119 -9.40 -2.66 -11.99
CA ASN A 119 -8.91 -3.80 -12.77
C ASN A 119 -9.99 -4.88 -12.94
N ARG A 120 -10.83 -5.06 -11.90
CA ARG A 120 -12.00 -5.94 -11.93
C ARG A 120 -13.06 -5.42 -12.90
N ALA A 121 -13.28 -4.11 -12.94
CA ALA A 121 -14.24 -3.49 -13.85
C ALA A 121 -13.83 -3.65 -15.32
N TRP A 122 -12.55 -3.45 -15.65
CA TRP A 122 -12.04 -3.65 -17.01
C TRP A 122 -12.26 -5.09 -17.51
N PHE A 123 -12.02 -6.09 -16.65
CA PHE A 123 -12.26 -7.48 -16.99
C PHE A 123 -13.73 -7.76 -17.32
N GLY A 124 -14.65 -7.32 -16.45
CA GLY A 124 -16.09 -7.46 -16.71
C GLY A 124 -16.54 -6.75 -17.98
N PHE A 125 -15.96 -5.58 -18.26
CA PHE A 125 -16.28 -4.78 -19.44
C PHE A 125 -15.91 -5.48 -20.75
N PHE A 126 -14.68 -6.00 -20.90
CA PHE A 126 -14.27 -6.68 -22.13
C PHE A 126 -14.99 -8.01 -22.35
N VAL A 127 -15.17 -8.80 -21.29
CA VAL A 127 -15.94 -10.05 -21.36
C VAL A 127 -17.40 -9.77 -21.67
N GLY A 128 -17.98 -8.74 -21.05
CA GLY A 128 -19.37 -8.34 -21.26
C GLY A 128 -19.64 -7.87 -22.69
N ILE A 129 -18.79 -7.00 -23.25
CA ILE A 129 -18.89 -6.55 -24.64
C ILE A 129 -18.70 -7.71 -25.62
N SER A 130 -17.78 -8.65 -25.34
CA SER A 130 -17.59 -9.85 -26.15
C SER A 130 -18.87 -10.69 -26.21
N LEU A 131 -19.50 -10.90 -25.04
CA LEU A 131 -20.72 -11.67 -24.94
C LEU A 131 -21.91 -10.94 -25.60
N PHE A 132 -21.99 -9.61 -25.45
CA PHE A 132 -22.97 -8.78 -26.15
C PHE A 132 -22.88 -8.94 -27.68
N ALA A 133 -21.67 -8.87 -28.24
CA ALA A 133 -21.45 -9.04 -29.67
C ALA A 133 -21.80 -10.46 -30.14
N LEU A 134 -21.50 -11.49 -29.34
CA LEU A 134 -21.87 -12.88 -29.63
C LEU A 134 -23.38 -13.12 -29.57
N ILE A 135 -24.07 -12.60 -28.55
CA ILE A 135 -25.52 -12.72 -28.44
C ILE A 135 -26.18 -12.04 -29.64
N THR A 136 -25.75 -10.82 -30.00
CA THR A 136 -26.23 -10.11 -31.18
C THR A 136 -25.96 -10.88 -32.47
N LEU A 137 -24.79 -11.53 -32.57
CA LEU A 137 -24.44 -12.39 -33.71
C LEU A 137 -25.35 -13.63 -33.80
N VAL A 138 -25.63 -14.29 -32.68
CA VAL A 138 -26.53 -15.45 -32.62
C VAL A 138 -27.97 -15.06 -32.97
N GLN A 139 -28.40 -13.85 -32.60
CA GLN A 139 -29.72 -13.31 -32.95
C GLN A 139 -29.81 -12.89 -34.44
N THR A 140 -28.68 -12.70 -35.11
CA THR A 140 -28.64 -12.33 -36.53
C THR A 140 -28.95 -13.55 -37.41
N THR A 141 -30.08 -13.52 -38.11
CA THR A 141 -30.51 -14.59 -39.04
C THR A 141 -30.25 -14.17 -40.48
N HIS A 142 -30.07 -15.10 -41.43
CA HIS A 142 -29.84 -14.80 -42.85
C HIS A 142 -30.85 -13.83 -43.50
N THR A 143 -32.07 -13.72 -42.96
CA THR A 143 -33.14 -12.86 -43.47
C THR A 143 -33.33 -11.56 -42.69
N ARG A 144 -32.68 -11.38 -41.53
CA ARG A 144 -32.86 -10.21 -40.67
C ARG A 144 -31.60 -9.89 -39.88
N ALA A 145 -31.06 -8.69 -40.11
CA ALA A 145 -30.01 -8.10 -39.27
C ALA A 145 -30.62 -7.16 -38.21
N PRO A 146 -30.27 -7.31 -36.92
CA PRO A 146 -30.62 -6.36 -35.87
C PRO A 146 -29.78 -5.08 -36.06
N ILE A 147 -30.40 -4.03 -36.62
CA ILE A 147 -29.68 -2.81 -37.02
C ILE A 147 -29.13 -2.09 -35.79
N PHE A 148 -29.94 -1.99 -34.72
CA PHE A 148 -29.49 -1.36 -33.48
C PHE A 148 -28.44 -2.21 -32.77
N GLY A 149 -28.60 -3.54 -32.75
CA GLY A 149 -27.60 -4.48 -32.24
C GLY A 149 -26.23 -4.35 -32.92
N VAL A 150 -26.19 -4.33 -34.25
CA VAL A 150 -24.93 -4.20 -35.02
C VAL A 150 -24.26 -2.85 -34.78
N MET A 151 -25.04 -1.76 -34.78
CA MET A 151 -24.52 -0.41 -34.53
C MET A 151 -23.98 -0.27 -33.11
N MET A 152 -24.72 -0.78 -32.11
CA MET A 152 -24.27 -0.77 -30.73
C MET A 152 -23.00 -1.62 -30.55
N SER A 153 -22.94 -2.80 -31.20
CA SER A 153 -21.74 -3.65 -31.18
C SER A 153 -20.53 -2.92 -31.77
N THR A 154 -20.72 -2.17 -32.85
CA THR A 154 -19.67 -1.38 -33.49
C THR A 154 -19.18 -0.24 -32.58
N ILE A 155 -20.11 0.50 -31.96
CA ILE A 155 -19.77 1.58 -31.01
C ILE A 155 -19.04 1.00 -29.80
N LEU A 156 -19.58 -0.06 -29.20
CA LEU A 156 -18.97 -0.75 -28.05
C LEU A 156 -17.58 -1.32 -28.41
N GLY A 157 -17.40 -1.83 -29.62
CA GLY A 157 -16.11 -2.27 -30.13
C GLY A 157 -15.08 -1.12 -30.21
N ALA A 158 -15.47 0.04 -30.73
CA ALA A 158 -14.60 1.21 -30.76
C ALA A 158 -14.26 1.72 -29.35
N VAL A 159 -15.25 1.76 -28.44
CA VAL A 159 -15.03 2.09 -27.03
C VAL A 159 -14.10 1.08 -26.37
N ALA A 160 -14.20 -0.21 -26.70
CA ALA A 160 -13.32 -1.25 -26.18
C ALA A 160 -11.86 -1.05 -26.62
N LEU A 161 -11.61 -0.69 -27.89
CA LEU A 161 -10.26 -0.36 -28.35
C LEU A 161 -9.67 0.85 -27.62
N PHE A 162 -10.46 1.90 -27.42
CA PHE A 162 -10.00 3.07 -26.66
C PHE A 162 -9.76 2.74 -25.17
N ALA A 163 -10.67 1.97 -24.57
CA ALA A 163 -10.52 1.46 -23.21
C ALA A 163 -9.26 0.60 -23.03
N LEU A 164 -8.88 -0.20 -24.04
CA LEU A 164 -7.65 -0.97 -24.01
C LEU A 164 -6.42 -0.06 -23.93
N ILE A 165 -6.40 1.04 -24.69
CA ILE A 165 -5.32 2.04 -24.63
C ILE A 165 -5.24 2.66 -23.23
N LEU A 166 -6.39 3.03 -22.65
CA LEU A 166 -6.45 3.56 -21.28
C LEU A 166 -5.98 2.54 -20.23
N LEU A 167 -6.33 1.27 -20.40
CA LEU A 167 -5.85 0.19 -19.54
C LEU A 167 -4.33 0.05 -19.63
N ILE A 168 -3.77 0.02 -20.84
CA ILE A 168 -2.33 -0.07 -21.06
C ILE A 168 -1.63 1.11 -20.39
N TYR A 169 -2.08 2.34 -20.67
CA TYR A 169 -1.51 3.55 -20.10
C TYR A 169 -1.60 3.55 -18.56
N GLY A 170 -2.78 3.27 -18.01
CA GLY A 170 -2.99 3.21 -16.57
C GLY A 170 -2.16 2.13 -15.89
N THR A 171 -1.95 0.98 -16.55
CA THR A 171 -1.09 -0.09 -16.02
C THR A 171 0.37 0.35 -16.02
N ILE A 172 0.87 0.95 -17.11
CA ILE A 172 2.24 1.47 -17.21
C ILE A 172 2.50 2.54 -16.13
N ASP A 173 1.57 3.47 -15.96
CA ASP A 173 1.74 4.57 -15.01
C ASP A 173 1.74 4.08 -13.56
N GLN A 174 0.86 3.13 -13.23
CA GLN A 174 0.80 2.51 -11.90
C GLN A 174 2.03 1.65 -11.57
N MET A 175 2.80 1.22 -12.57
CA MET A 175 4.04 0.46 -12.38
C MET A 175 5.25 1.38 -12.13
N ARG A 176 5.09 2.72 -12.20
CA ARG A 176 6.17 3.65 -11.83
C ARG A 176 6.43 3.53 -10.31
N PRO A 177 7.67 3.23 -9.89
CA PRO A 177 8.02 3.16 -8.47
C PRO A 177 7.68 4.43 -7.69
N ALA A 178 7.74 5.60 -8.34
CA ALA A 178 7.38 6.89 -7.75
C ALA A 178 5.95 6.93 -7.19
N THR A 179 4.95 6.60 -8.02
CA THR A 179 3.53 6.63 -7.62
C THR A 179 3.23 5.66 -6.48
N LEU A 180 3.91 4.52 -6.47
CA LEU A 180 3.78 3.54 -5.39
C LEU A 180 4.40 4.04 -4.07
N ILE A 181 5.60 4.62 -4.14
CA ILE A 181 6.29 5.20 -2.98
C ILE A 181 5.46 6.34 -2.40
N GLU A 182 4.92 7.23 -3.23
CA GLU A 182 4.01 8.32 -2.83
C GLU A 182 2.77 7.77 -2.11
N ALA A 183 2.11 6.75 -2.67
CA ALA A 183 0.97 6.10 -2.03
C ALA A 183 1.32 5.47 -0.67
N MET A 184 2.54 4.95 -0.49
CA MET A 184 3.01 4.43 0.79
C MET A 184 3.24 5.56 1.81
N VAL A 185 3.77 6.71 1.39
CA VAL A 185 3.91 7.90 2.24
C VAL A 185 2.54 8.37 2.73
N ASP A 186 1.57 8.53 1.82
CA ASP A 186 0.20 8.94 2.16
C ASP A 186 -0.46 7.96 3.15
N THR A 187 -0.29 6.66 2.91
CA THR A 187 -0.82 5.61 3.78
C THR A 187 -0.16 5.66 5.17
N ALA A 188 1.16 5.88 5.24
CA ALA A 188 1.88 6.00 6.50
C ALA A 188 1.42 7.22 7.31
N VAL A 189 1.22 8.36 6.64
CA VAL A 189 0.71 9.59 7.27
C VAL A 189 -0.71 9.38 7.79
N ALA A 190 -1.59 8.77 7.00
CA ALA A 190 -2.97 8.47 7.40
C ALA A 190 -3.03 7.46 8.57
N ALA A 191 -2.21 6.41 8.54
CA ALA A 191 -2.10 5.44 9.63
C ALA A 191 -1.59 6.12 10.90
N ARG A 192 -0.58 7.00 10.79
CA ARG A 192 -0.07 7.75 11.93
C ARG A 192 -1.13 8.65 12.55
N GLN A 193 -1.97 9.29 11.75
CA GLN A 193 -3.11 10.08 12.26
C GLN A 193 -4.09 9.22 13.07
N ARG A 194 -4.34 7.97 12.68
CA ARG A 194 -5.18 7.02 13.45
C ARG A 194 -4.53 6.59 14.77
N GLN A 195 -3.21 6.64 14.88
CA GLN A 195 -2.47 6.33 16.10
C GLN A 195 -2.41 7.51 17.09
N LEU A 196 -2.55 8.75 16.62
CA LEU A 196 -2.46 9.95 17.48
C LEU A 196 -3.39 9.91 18.71
N PRO A 197 -4.66 9.47 18.63
CA PRO A 197 -5.52 9.35 19.79
C PRO A 197 -4.91 8.48 20.91
N LEU A 198 -4.22 7.37 20.59
CA LEU A 198 -3.55 6.53 21.60
C LEU A 198 -2.41 7.29 22.28
N LEU A 199 -1.64 8.06 21.52
CA LEU A 199 -0.53 8.85 22.02
C LEU A 199 -1.02 9.98 22.93
N THR A 200 -2.13 10.65 22.59
CA THR A 200 -2.71 11.75 23.37
C THR A 200 -3.14 11.35 24.77
N VAL A 201 -3.59 10.10 24.94
CA VAL A 201 -4.11 9.59 26.22
C VAL A 201 -3.06 8.82 27.02
N SER A 202 -1.87 8.61 26.44
CA SER A 202 -0.80 7.84 27.05
C SER A 202 0.43 8.71 27.34
N LYS A 203 1.22 8.28 28.32
CA LYS A 203 2.55 8.83 28.59
C LYS A 203 3.64 7.89 28.10
N ALA A 204 4.85 8.42 27.94
CA ALA A 204 6.03 7.63 27.67
C ALA A 204 6.38 6.73 28.88
N PRO A 205 6.98 5.55 28.67
CA PRO A 205 7.43 4.68 29.75
C PRO A 205 8.45 5.38 30.65
N ASN A 206 8.33 5.19 31.97
CA ASN A 206 9.29 5.69 32.95
C ASN A 206 9.73 4.57 33.91
N GLY A 207 10.28 3.49 33.35
CA GLY A 207 10.70 2.28 34.07
C GLY A 207 9.91 1.02 33.70
N GLN A 208 10.25 -0.11 34.33
CA GLN A 208 9.54 -1.38 34.13
C GLN A 208 8.20 -1.37 34.88
N ALA A 209 7.12 -1.63 34.16
CA ALA A 209 5.79 -1.73 34.77
C ALA A 209 5.66 -3.05 35.56
N THR A 210 5.62 -2.92 36.88
CA THR A 210 5.37 -4.03 37.81
C THR A 210 3.87 -4.22 38.02
N GLY A 211 3.39 -5.47 38.01
CA GLY A 211 1.98 -5.77 38.23
C GLY A 211 1.49 -7.06 37.56
N THR A 212 0.16 -7.25 37.55
CA THR A 212 -0.50 -8.40 36.91
C THR A 212 -0.37 -8.30 35.39
N VAL A 213 0.12 -9.37 34.76
CA VAL A 213 0.34 -9.41 33.31
C VAL A 213 -0.92 -9.86 32.59
N VAL A 214 -1.25 -9.17 31.49
CA VAL A 214 -2.27 -9.60 30.53
C VAL A 214 -1.58 -10.42 29.43
N PRO A 215 -1.74 -11.75 29.37
CA PRO A 215 -1.10 -12.58 28.37
C PRO A 215 -1.81 -12.47 27.01
N ALA A 216 -1.06 -12.60 25.93
CA ALA A 216 -1.61 -12.67 24.59
C ALA A 216 -2.39 -13.99 24.40
N PRO A 217 -3.67 -13.94 23.98
CA PRO A 217 -4.49 -15.14 23.82
C PRO A 217 -4.11 -15.95 22.57
N LEU A 218 -3.44 -15.32 21.60
CA LEU A 218 -3.05 -15.90 20.32
C LEU A 218 -1.79 -15.23 19.78
N SER A 219 -1.05 -15.91 18.91
CA SER A 219 0.10 -15.32 18.21
C SER A 219 -0.34 -14.45 17.04
N GLY A 220 0.26 -13.27 16.89
CA GLY A 220 -0.08 -12.31 15.84
C GLY A 220 0.61 -10.96 16.01
N HIS A 221 0.21 -9.98 15.23
CA HIS A 221 0.65 -8.59 15.35
C HIS A 221 -0.39 -7.77 16.11
N LEU A 222 0.05 -6.81 16.93
CA LEU A 222 -0.85 -5.81 17.51
C LEU A 222 -1.30 -4.84 16.40
N ALA A 223 -2.51 -5.02 15.88
CA ALA A 223 -3.03 -4.17 14.81
C ALA A 223 -3.61 -2.86 15.34
N ARG A 224 -4.35 -2.92 16.44
CA ARG A 224 -5.08 -1.76 16.97
C ARG A 224 -5.32 -1.90 18.46
N VAL A 225 -5.35 -0.76 19.13
CA VAL A 225 -5.75 -0.64 20.53
C VAL A 225 -7.10 0.07 20.61
N ASN A 226 -8.10 -0.54 21.25
CA ASN A 226 -9.39 0.09 21.47
C ASN A 226 -9.30 1.10 22.62
N ILE A 227 -8.95 2.34 22.27
CA ILE A 227 -8.72 3.43 23.23
C ILE A 227 -10.00 3.72 24.02
N SER A 228 -11.16 3.73 23.38
CA SER A 228 -12.44 4.02 24.04
C SER A 228 -12.76 3.00 25.13
N ALA A 229 -12.49 1.71 24.89
CA ALA A 229 -12.65 0.66 25.89
C ALA A 229 -11.69 0.85 27.08
N LEU A 230 -10.41 1.17 26.81
CA LEU A 230 -9.43 1.43 27.87
C LEU A 230 -9.77 2.67 28.70
N GLN A 231 -10.22 3.76 28.06
CA GLN A 231 -10.65 4.96 28.76
C GLN A 231 -11.88 4.72 29.63
N ALA A 232 -12.87 3.98 29.12
CA ALA A 232 -14.05 3.60 29.90
C ALA A 232 -13.68 2.74 31.12
N LEU A 233 -12.72 1.83 30.97
CA LEU A 233 -12.19 1.02 32.06
C LEU A 233 -11.45 1.87 33.10
N LEU A 234 -10.55 2.76 32.66
CA LEU A 234 -9.83 3.68 33.54
C LEU A 234 -10.76 4.65 34.27
N ALA A 235 -11.89 5.04 33.67
CA ALA A 235 -12.89 5.89 34.33
C ALA A 235 -13.62 5.15 35.48
N ARG A 236 -13.85 3.85 35.35
CA ARG A 236 -14.48 3.01 36.38
C ARG A 236 -13.54 2.64 37.52
N HIS A 237 -12.24 2.52 37.23
CA HIS A 237 -11.23 2.11 38.21
C HIS A 237 -10.16 3.21 38.36
N PRO A 238 -10.32 4.17 39.28
CA PRO A 238 -9.42 5.32 39.42
C PRO A 238 -7.97 4.92 39.77
N ASP A 239 -7.77 3.81 40.50
CA ASP A 239 -6.45 3.34 40.94
C ASP A 239 -5.74 2.44 39.91
N LEU A 240 -6.42 2.06 38.82
CA LEU A 240 -5.86 1.22 37.77
C LEU A 240 -4.86 1.99 36.91
N ARG A 241 -3.66 1.42 36.75
CA ARG A 241 -2.65 1.85 35.77
C ARG A 241 -2.38 0.72 34.80
N ILE A 242 -2.28 1.06 33.52
CA ILE A 242 -2.09 0.14 32.40
C ILE A 242 -0.81 0.53 31.67
N ALA A 243 0.12 -0.40 31.51
CA ALA A 243 1.29 -0.23 30.66
C ALA A 243 1.22 -1.22 29.51
N ILE A 244 1.07 -0.71 28.29
CA ILE A 244 1.10 -1.52 27.07
C ILE A 244 2.56 -1.75 26.68
N HIS A 245 2.93 -3.01 26.46
CA HIS A 245 4.31 -3.40 26.14
C HIS A 245 4.61 -3.45 24.63
N PRO A 246 3.82 -4.15 23.78
CA PRO A 246 4.07 -4.15 22.35
C PRO A 246 3.61 -2.84 21.70
N ALA A 247 4.42 -2.32 20.78
CA ALA A 247 3.99 -1.24 19.90
C ALA A 247 3.03 -1.78 18.82
N ILE A 248 2.20 -0.91 18.23
CA ILE A 248 1.40 -1.27 17.05
C ILE A 248 2.35 -1.80 15.96
N GLY A 249 2.01 -2.97 15.40
CA GLY A 249 2.81 -3.70 14.42
C GLY A 249 3.72 -4.79 14.99
N ASP A 250 4.01 -4.76 16.29
CA ASP A 250 4.89 -5.75 16.93
C ASP A 250 4.25 -7.14 16.91
N PHE A 251 5.08 -8.15 16.62
CA PHE A 251 4.68 -9.55 16.67
C PHE A 251 4.76 -10.07 18.11
N VAL A 252 3.69 -10.73 18.56
CA VAL A 252 3.56 -11.35 19.88
C VAL A 252 3.18 -12.82 19.72
N THR A 253 3.63 -13.65 20.66
CA THR A 253 3.29 -15.07 20.73
C THR A 253 2.28 -15.36 21.84
N ILE A 254 1.62 -16.51 21.80
CA ILE A 254 0.73 -16.96 22.89
C ILE A 254 1.47 -16.85 24.23
N GLY A 255 0.84 -16.20 25.22
CA GLY A 255 1.40 -15.98 26.55
C GLY A 255 2.33 -14.76 26.67
N HIS A 256 2.70 -14.10 25.56
CA HIS A 256 3.50 -12.88 25.59
C HIS A 256 2.77 -11.76 26.37
N PRO A 257 3.45 -10.97 27.21
CA PRO A 257 2.82 -9.87 27.93
C PRO A 257 2.32 -8.78 26.97
N LEU A 258 1.00 -8.58 26.90
CA LEU A 258 0.41 -7.46 26.16
C LEU A 258 0.38 -6.18 26.99
N ALA A 259 0.07 -6.31 28.28
CA ALA A 259 0.07 -5.19 29.20
C ALA A 259 0.44 -5.63 30.62
N SER A 260 0.96 -4.70 31.43
CA SER A 260 1.05 -4.83 32.89
C SER A 260 0.02 -3.92 33.55
N LEU A 261 -0.66 -4.44 34.57
CA LEU A 261 -1.70 -3.76 35.34
C LEU A 261 -1.26 -3.58 36.79
N SER A 262 -1.41 -2.37 37.37
CA SER A 262 -1.01 -2.12 38.78
C SER A 262 -1.73 -3.02 39.79
N HIS A 263 -3.00 -3.30 39.54
CA HIS A 263 -3.83 -4.25 40.25
C HIS A 263 -4.97 -4.65 39.31
N ALA A 264 -5.38 -5.91 39.31
CA ALA A 264 -6.43 -6.36 38.40
C ALA A 264 -7.10 -7.65 38.88
N ASP A 265 -8.43 -7.67 38.77
CA ASP A 265 -9.25 -8.87 38.80
C ASP A 265 -9.32 -9.50 37.39
N ASP A 266 -9.77 -10.75 37.29
CA ASP A 266 -9.87 -11.48 36.02
C ASP A 266 -10.70 -10.74 34.96
N ASP A 267 -11.75 -10.02 35.36
CA ASP A 267 -12.60 -9.22 34.45
C ASP A 267 -11.84 -8.04 33.83
N ILE A 268 -10.96 -7.39 34.60
CA ILE A 268 -10.10 -6.30 34.13
C ILE A 268 -9.07 -6.84 33.15
N VAL A 269 -8.44 -7.98 33.47
CA VAL A 269 -7.48 -8.67 32.59
C VAL A 269 -8.14 -9.01 31.26
N GLN A 270 -9.35 -9.59 31.29
CA GLN A 270 -10.09 -9.95 30.09
C GLN A 270 -10.49 -8.73 29.26
N THR A 271 -10.94 -7.66 29.90
CA THR A 271 -11.32 -6.41 29.23
C THR A 271 -10.12 -5.74 28.55
N VAL A 272 -8.96 -5.67 29.22
CA VAL A 272 -7.73 -5.14 28.62
C VAL A 272 -7.25 -6.02 27.47
N GLY A 273 -7.28 -7.35 27.63
CA GLY A 273 -6.94 -8.29 26.57
C GLY A 273 -7.83 -8.14 25.34
N ALA A 274 -9.14 -7.97 25.53
CA ALA A 274 -10.09 -7.75 24.43
C ALA A 274 -9.93 -6.38 23.76
N ALA A 275 -9.40 -5.38 24.46
CA ALA A 275 -9.07 -4.08 23.89
C ALA A 275 -7.84 -4.12 22.98
N MET A 276 -7.00 -5.15 23.08
CA MET A 276 -5.82 -5.37 22.22
C MET A 276 -6.22 -6.23 21.02
N VAL A 277 -6.32 -5.63 19.83
CA VAL A 277 -6.71 -6.35 18.61
C VAL A 277 -5.47 -6.97 17.98
N LEU A 278 -5.38 -8.30 18.06
CA LEU A 278 -4.33 -9.09 17.43
C LEU A 278 -4.79 -9.64 16.08
N THR A 279 -3.93 -9.50 15.06
CA THR A 279 -4.19 -10.02 13.71
C THR A 279 -3.04 -10.88 13.23
N ARG A 280 -3.29 -11.84 12.33
CA ARG A 280 -2.23 -12.70 11.80
C ARG A 280 -1.31 -12.00 10.79
N LYS A 281 -1.82 -10.99 10.08
CA LYS A 281 -1.08 -10.15 9.15
C LYS A 281 -1.06 -8.71 9.69
N ARG A 282 0.03 -7.96 9.45
CA ARG A 282 0.08 -6.52 9.73
C ARG A 282 -0.96 -5.79 8.87
N ASP A 283 -1.57 -4.76 9.44
CA ASP A 283 -2.57 -3.94 8.77
C ASP A 283 -1.97 -2.58 8.40
N ILE A 284 -1.80 -2.34 7.10
CA ILE A 284 -1.22 -1.10 6.59
C ILE A 284 -2.06 0.14 6.91
N ALA A 285 -3.36 -0.02 7.16
CA ALA A 285 -4.24 1.10 7.46
C ALA A 285 -4.00 1.65 8.88
N ASP A 286 -3.69 0.80 9.86
CA ASP A 286 -3.54 1.21 11.26
C ASP A 286 -2.07 1.21 11.73
N ASP A 287 -1.16 0.59 10.97
CA ASP A 287 0.28 0.48 11.28
C ASP A 287 1.15 1.33 10.34
N ALA A 288 1.45 2.56 10.76
CA ALA A 288 2.35 3.46 10.03
C ALA A 288 3.77 2.88 9.85
N GLY A 289 4.22 2.05 10.80
CA GLY A 289 5.52 1.38 10.73
C GLY A 289 5.58 0.31 9.63
N TYR A 290 4.42 -0.18 9.16
CA TYR A 290 4.39 -1.18 8.10
C TYR A 290 4.64 -0.55 6.72
N SER A 291 4.02 0.60 6.45
CA SER A 291 4.34 1.40 5.26
C SER A 291 5.81 1.83 5.24
N LEU A 292 6.34 2.26 6.39
CA LEU A 292 7.77 2.55 6.54
C LEU A 292 8.64 1.32 6.23
N HIS A 293 8.25 0.13 6.70
CA HIS A 293 8.95 -1.12 6.40
C HIS A 293 8.91 -1.47 4.90
N HIS A 294 7.82 -1.16 4.18
CA HIS A 294 7.78 -1.30 2.73
C HIS A 294 8.72 -0.32 2.04
N LEU A 295 8.76 0.95 2.45
CA LEU A 295 9.74 1.92 1.94
C LEU A 295 11.18 1.47 2.22
N HIS A 296 11.44 0.97 3.42
CA HIS A 296 12.73 0.38 3.77
C HIS A 296 13.10 -0.77 2.81
N THR A 297 12.18 -1.70 2.56
CA THR A 297 12.41 -2.85 1.67
C THR A 297 12.68 -2.39 0.23
N ILE A 298 11.86 -1.49 -0.31
CA ILE A 298 12.01 -0.93 -1.66
C ILE A 298 13.36 -0.23 -1.78
N GLY A 299 13.69 0.66 -0.83
CA GLY A 299 14.94 1.40 -0.79
C GLY A 299 16.15 0.47 -0.66
N TRP A 300 16.10 -0.49 0.26
CA TRP A 300 17.22 -1.41 0.49
C TRP A 300 17.47 -2.28 -0.74
N THR A 301 16.42 -2.83 -1.37
CA THR A 301 16.57 -3.62 -2.60
C THR A 301 17.07 -2.76 -3.78
N ALA A 302 16.58 -1.53 -3.93
CA ALA A 302 17.01 -0.63 -5.00
C ALA A 302 18.45 -0.14 -4.80
N ILE A 303 18.87 0.13 -3.57
CA ILE A 303 20.19 0.70 -3.26
C ILE A 303 21.27 -0.37 -3.16
N SER A 304 20.94 -1.57 -2.66
CA SER A 304 21.93 -2.67 -2.54
C SER A 304 22.32 -3.26 -3.89
N THR A 305 23.36 -4.10 -3.89
CA THR A 305 23.79 -4.86 -5.07
C THR A 305 22.75 -5.87 -5.59
N ALA A 306 21.68 -6.14 -4.85
CA ALA A 306 20.64 -7.08 -5.26
C ALA A 306 19.91 -6.66 -6.55
N ARG A 307 19.63 -5.36 -6.70
CA ARG A 307 19.02 -4.79 -7.92
C ARG A 307 19.79 -3.59 -8.45
N SER A 308 20.33 -2.74 -7.58
CA SER A 308 21.11 -1.54 -7.94
C SER A 308 20.39 -0.61 -8.93
N ASP A 309 19.28 -0.02 -8.49
CA ASP A 309 18.48 0.97 -9.19
C ASP A 309 18.55 2.32 -8.44
N PRO A 310 19.56 3.18 -8.73
CA PRO A 310 19.78 4.43 -8.00
C PRO A 310 18.63 5.43 -8.11
N ALA A 311 17.85 5.38 -9.20
CA ALA A 311 16.72 6.27 -9.40
C ALA A 311 15.61 5.97 -8.38
N VAL A 312 15.26 4.69 -8.21
CA VAL A 312 14.29 4.25 -7.19
C VAL A 312 14.82 4.49 -5.78
N GLY A 313 16.13 4.25 -5.57
CA GLY A 313 16.80 4.56 -4.30
C GLY A 313 16.65 6.03 -3.91
N SER A 314 16.91 6.94 -4.85
CA SER A 314 16.78 8.40 -4.65
C SER A 314 15.35 8.81 -4.26
N ILE A 315 14.34 8.30 -4.99
CA ILE A 315 12.93 8.56 -4.69
C ILE A 315 12.56 8.06 -3.29
N THR A 316 13.07 6.89 -2.90
CA THR A 316 12.81 6.33 -1.56
C THR A 316 13.43 7.20 -0.46
N VAL A 317 14.67 7.67 -0.64
CA VAL A 317 15.33 8.57 0.33
C VAL A 317 14.56 9.89 0.47
N GLN A 318 14.07 10.45 -0.63
CA GLN A 318 13.21 11.64 -0.61
C GLN A 318 11.88 11.38 0.12
N ALA A 319 11.25 10.23 -0.11
CA ALA A 319 10.04 9.84 0.62
C ALA A 319 10.26 9.69 2.13
N LEU A 320 11.41 9.15 2.56
CA LEU A 320 11.77 9.10 3.98
C LEU A 320 11.99 10.51 4.57
N ARG A 321 12.56 11.43 3.78
CA ARG A 321 12.66 12.85 4.15
C ARG A 321 11.28 13.48 4.35
N ASP A 322 10.35 13.22 3.45
CA ASP A 322 8.98 13.74 3.54
C ASP A 322 8.26 13.19 4.78
N LEU A 323 8.43 11.90 5.09
CA LEU A 323 7.91 11.31 6.33
C LEU A 323 8.53 11.93 7.58
N ALA A 324 9.85 12.18 7.58
CA ALA A 324 10.51 12.85 8.70
C ALA A 324 9.93 14.26 8.94
N VAL A 325 9.64 15.00 7.87
CA VAL A 325 9.01 16.33 7.95
C VAL A 325 7.55 16.22 8.39
N ALA A 326 6.79 15.25 7.86
CA ALA A 326 5.40 15.02 8.24
C ALA A 326 5.26 14.63 9.72
N TRP A 327 6.25 13.93 10.28
CA TRP A 327 6.30 13.48 11.67
C TRP A 327 7.18 14.34 12.57
N ARG A 328 7.51 15.57 12.15
CA ARG A 328 8.40 16.49 12.88
C ARG A 328 7.89 16.92 14.26
N GLN A 329 6.57 16.88 14.48
CA GLN A 329 5.98 17.27 15.75
C GLN A 329 6.02 16.07 16.70
N ASP A 330 6.58 16.28 17.90
CA ASP A 330 6.40 15.33 18.99
C ASP A 330 4.89 15.13 19.18
N PRO A 331 4.39 13.88 19.12
CA PRO A 331 2.97 13.63 19.28
C PRO A 331 2.53 14.15 20.65
N PRO A 332 1.37 14.80 20.76
CA PRO A 332 0.85 15.21 22.06
C PRO A 332 0.76 13.98 22.97
N ARG A 333 1.36 14.07 24.17
CA ARG A 333 1.33 13.03 25.20
C ARG A 333 0.51 13.51 26.38
N ALA A 334 -0.10 12.56 27.09
CA ALA A 334 -0.77 12.85 28.34
C ALA A 334 0.23 13.28 29.43
N SER A 335 -0.27 13.91 30.50
CA SER A 335 0.54 14.37 31.63
C SER A 335 1.30 13.22 32.31
N SER A 336 2.28 13.55 33.15
CA SER A 336 3.03 12.57 33.97
C SER A 336 2.13 11.66 34.81
N ASP A 337 0.95 12.16 35.18
CA ASP A 337 -0.05 11.47 36.01
C ASP A 337 -0.97 10.55 35.21
N ALA A 338 -0.82 10.51 33.89
CA ALA A 338 -1.56 9.60 33.03
C ALA A 338 -1.38 8.16 33.50
N ARG A 339 -2.49 7.42 33.49
CA ARG A 339 -2.58 6.04 33.97
C ARG A 339 -2.38 5.02 32.85
N LEU A 340 -2.25 5.47 31.61
CA LEU A 340 -1.91 4.65 30.46
C LEU A 340 -0.49 4.97 29.99
N THR A 341 0.34 3.95 29.87
CA THR A 341 1.71 4.04 29.35
C THR A 341 1.78 3.29 28.03
N TYR A 342 2.37 3.91 27.01
CA TYR A 342 2.57 3.29 25.69
C TYR A 342 3.88 3.78 25.08
N ASP A 343 4.75 2.84 24.70
CA ASP A 343 6.00 3.13 24.01
C ASP A 343 5.77 3.25 22.50
N ASP A 344 6.18 4.37 21.92
CA ASP A 344 6.01 4.64 20.50
C ASP A 344 7.36 4.49 19.80
N ARG A 345 7.51 3.38 19.07
CA ARG A 345 8.77 3.02 18.40
C ARG A 345 8.92 3.60 17.01
N LEU A 346 7.85 4.12 16.41
CA LEU A 346 7.86 4.62 15.03
C LEU A 346 8.95 5.68 14.79
N PRO A 347 9.21 6.65 15.70
CA PRO A 347 10.26 7.63 15.47
C PRO A 347 11.65 7.00 15.32
N LEU A 348 11.97 5.97 16.12
CA LEU A 348 13.26 5.27 16.02
C LEU A 348 13.34 4.39 14.79
N GLN A 349 12.24 3.71 14.42
CA GLN A 349 12.18 2.90 13.19
C GLN A 349 12.52 3.70 11.93
N LEU A 350 12.14 5.00 11.87
CA LEU A 350 12.50 5.87 10.75
C LEU A 350 14.00 6.11 10.67
N VAL A 351 14.64 6.32 11.83
CA VAL A 351 16.08 6.51 11.94
C VAL A 351 16.82 5.23 11.55
N ASP A 352 16.39 4.08 12.09
CA ASP A 352 16.95 2.76 11.78
C ASP A 352 16.82 2.44 10.28
N THR A 353 15.72 2.86 9.66
CA THR A 353 15.48 2.71 8.22
C THR A 353 16.50 3.49 7.41
N ILE A 354 16.72 4.78 7.74
CA ILE A 354 17.72 5.61 7.07
C ILE A 354 19.12 5.03 7.26
N GLU A 355 19.46 4.60 8.48
CA GLU A 355 20.75 3.97 8.78
C GLU A 355 20.97 2.70 7.95
N SER A 356 19.95 1.86 7.83
CA SER A 356 20.02 0.66 7.00
C SER A 356 20.22 0.98 5.50
N LEU A 357 19.64 2.07 4.99
CA LEU A 357 19.88 2.51 3.61
C LEU A 357 21.30 3.07 3.42
N MET A 358 21.89 3.70 4.44
CA MET A 358 23.31 4.08 4.40
C MET A 358 24.20 2.86 4.25
N VAL A 359 23.95 1.81 5.05
CA VAL A 359 24.69 0.54 4.96
C VAL A 359 24.56 -0.06 3.56
N ALA A 360 23.33 -0.11 3.00
CA ALA A 360 23.10 -0.61 1.64
C ALA A 360 23.84 0.22 0.58
N SER A 361 23.86 1.56 0.72
CA SER A 361 24.57 2.43 -0.23
C SER A 361 26.08 2.24 -0.20
N SER A 362 26.63 1.96 1.00
CA SER A 362 28.05 1.65 1.19
C SER A 362 28.44 0.30 0.62
N GLU A 363 27.60 -0.71 0.82
CA GLU A 363 27.77 -2.04 0.24
C GLU A 363 27.82 -1.98 -1.30
N SER A 364 26.89 -1.24 -1.92
CA SER A 364 26.82 -1.07 -3.37
C SER A 364 27.74 -0.01 -3.95
N ARG A 365 28.48 0.72 -3.11
CA ARG A 365 29.35 1.87 -3.48
C ARG A 365 28.63 2.98 -4.25
N GLN A 366 27.32 3.16 -4.02
CA GLN A 366 26.53 4.20 -4.65
C GLN A 366 26.75 5.56 -3.97
N HIS A 367 27.86 6.22 -4.28
CA HIS A 367 28.24 7.51 -3.68
C HIS A 367 27.19 8.63 -3.85
N GLN A 368 26.45 8.66 -4.96
CA GLN A 368 25.40 9.68 -5.16
C GLN A 368 24.21 9.46 -4.20
N THR A 369 23.79 8.20 -4.03
CA THR A 369 22.74 7.82 -3.09
C THR A 369 23.17 8.11 -1.65
N MET A 370 24.39 7.75 -1.28
CA MET A 370 24.93 8.05 0.04
C MET A 370 25.00 9.57 0.31
N ALA A 371 25.44 10.36 -0.67
CA ALA A 371 25.43 11.82 -0.55
C ALA A 371 24.01 12.38 -0.34
N LEU A 372 23.01 11.85 -1.06
CA LEU A 372 21.61 12.23 -0.85
C LEU A 372 21.09 11.85 0.55
N ILE A 373 21.53 10.71 1.09
CA ILE A 373 21.16 10.31 2.47
C ILE A 373 21.80 11.27 3.48
N LEU A 374 23.07 11.66 3.30
CA LEU A 374 23.74 12.66 4.14
C LEU A 374 23.03 14.02 4.09
N ASP A 375 22.67 14.50 2.89
CA ASP A 375 21.88 15.72 2.71
C ASP A 375 20.51 15.61 3.40
N THR A 376 19.89 14.43 3.33
CA THR A 376 18.62 14.15 4.00
C THR A 376 18.78 14.24 5.51
N LEU A 377 19.79 13.59 6.10
CA LEU A 377 20.11 13.67 7.52
C LEU A 377 20.34 15.12 7.97
N ALA A 378 21.12 15.88 7.20
CA ALA A 378 21.38 17.30 7.46
C ALA A 378 20.08 18.14 7.45
N ALA A 379 19.18 17.86 6.50
CA ALA A 379 17.93 18.59 6.34
C ALA A 379 16.89 18.26 7.41
N ILE A 380 16.83 17.01 7.89
CA ILE A 380 15.82 16.58 8.88
C ILE A 380 16.27 16.85 10.32
N LEU A 381 17.58 16.92 10.59
CA LEU A 381 18.14 17.23 11.90
C LEU A 381 17.47 18.41 12.66
N PRO A 382 17.22 19.59 12.03
CA PRO A 382 16.57 20.72 12.72
C PRO A 382 15.12 20.46 13.12
N VAL A 383 14.42 19.60 12.38
CA VAL A 383 12.98 19.35 12.55
C VAL A 383 12.70 18.07 13.32
N MET A 384 13.73 17.33 13.73
CA MET A 384 13.54 16.06 14.43
C MET A 384 12.98 16.22 15.86
N PRO A 385 11.96 15.43 16.23
CA PRO A 385 11.52 15.29 17.61
C PRO A 385 12.63 14.79 18.56
N ASN A 386 12.43 15.02 19.86
CA ASN A 386 13.46 14.79 20.89
C ASN A 386 13.92 13.33 20.99
N VAL A 387 13.03 12.38 20.72
CA VAL A 387 13.37 10.94 20.73
C VAL A 387 14.37 10.61 19.62
N GLN A 388 14.15 11.11 18.40
CA GLN A 388 15.04 10.89 17.26
C GLN A 388 16.37 11.62 17.43
N ARG A 389 16.34 12.85 17.96
CA ARG A 389 17.55 13.63 18.21
C ARG A 389 18.54 12.91 19.14
N ARG A 390 18.04 12.13 20.11
CA ARG A 390 18.88 11.32 21.01
C ARG A 390 19.59 10.16 20.32
N ALA A 391 19.04 9.63 19.23
CA ALA A 391 19.68 8.59 18.44
C ALA A 391 20.67 9.16 17.40
N MET A 392 20.62 10.46 17.12
CA MET A 392 21.43 11.05 16.05
C MET A 392 22.95 10.96 16.24
N PRO A 393 23.52 11.08 17.47
CA PRO A 393 24.96 10.94 17.66
C PRO A 393 25.52 9.62 17.10
N SER A 394 24.84 8.48 17.35
CA SER A 394 25.29 7.19 16.81
C SER A 394 25.16 7.12 15.30
N VAL A 395 24.03 7.59 14.76
CA VAL A 395 23.75 7.58 13.32
C VAL A 395 24.76 8.43 12.54
N MET A 396 25.13 9.61 13.05
CA MET A 396 26.12 10.49 12.42
C MET A 396 27.53 9.88 12.44
N ARG A 397 27.89 9.15 13.50
CA ARG A 397 29.16 8.39 13.53
C ARG A 397 29.15 7.25 12.51
N THR A 398 28.05 6.49 12.41
CA THR A 398 27.88 5.47 11.38
C THR A 398 27.99 6.10 9.98
N ALA A 399 27.32 7.23 9.77
CA ALA A 399 27.35 7.95 8.50
C ALA A 399 28.77 8.39 8.10
N ALA A 400 29.55 8.94 9.05
CA ALA A 400 30.94 9.33 8.80
C ALA A 400 31.82 8.13 8.43
N GLN A 401 31.70 7.02 9.16
CA GLN A 401 32.44 5.79 8.88
C GLN A 401 32.13 5.21 7.50
N LEU A 402 30.84 5.11 7.15
CA LEU A 402 30.40 4.58 5.86
C LEU A 402 30.71 5.55 4.70
N ALA A 403 30.67 6.87 4.93
CA ALA A 403 31.06 7.84 3.91
C ALA A 403 32.56 7.79 3.60
N ALA A 404 33.40 7.46 4.59
CA ALA A 404 34.83 7.30 4.40
C ALA A 404 35.19 6.16 3.42
N SER A 405 34.35 5.13 3.28
CA SER A 405 34.55 4.03 2.32
C SER A 405 34.12 4.32 0.89
N HIS A 406 33.53 5.48 0.61
CA HIS A 406 33.07 5.85 -0.73
C HIS A 406 34.13 6.58 -1.57
N THR A 407 33.97 6.51 -2.89
CA THR A 407 34.80 7.27 -3.84
C THR A 407 34.61 8.77 -3.66
N ARG A 408 35.73 9.50 -3.65
CA ARG A 408 35.76 10.96 -3.55
C ARG A 408 35.14 11.59 -4.78
N THR A 409 34.07 12.34 -4.56
CA THR A 409 33.39 13.09 -5.61
C THR A 409 32.96 14.45 -5.07
N ARG A 410 32.78 15.42 -5.98
CA ARG A 410 32.29 16.76 -5.62
C ARG A 410 30.97 16.70 -4.84
N VAL A 411 30.07 15.80 -5.25
CA VAL A 411 28.74 15.64 -4.63
C VAL A 411 28.86 15.11 -3.20
N MET A 412 29.71 14.10 -2.97
CA MET A 412 29.96 13.57 -1.62
C MET A 412 30.56 14.62 -0.69
N GLY A 413 31.57 15.37 -1.16
CA GLY A 413 32.20 16.42 -0.35
C GLY A 413 31.23 17.54 0.04
N GLN A 414 30.33 17.92 -0.86
CA GLN A 414 29.28 18.89 -0.56
C GLN A 414 28.28 18.38 0.48
N ALA A 415 27.86 17.12 0.37
CA ALA A 415 26.91 16.53 1.31
C ALA A 415 27.52 16.33 2.71
N LEU A 416 28.78 15.88 2.78
CA LEU A 416 29.52 15.78 4.04
C LEU A 416 29.67 17.14 4.72
N ALA A 417 30.04 18.18 3.98
CA ALA A 417 30.18 19.54 4.53
C ALA A 417 28.84 20.10 5.03
N GLN A 418 27.73 19.84 4.32
CA GLN A 418 26.39 20.23 4.77
C GLN A 418 25.98 19.49 6.05
N CYS A 419 26.23 18.19 6.10
CA CYS A 419 25.95 17.37 7.27
C CYS A 419 26.80 17.78 8.48
N GLU A 420 28.08 18.06 8.27
CA GLU A 420 29.00 18.62 9.28
C GLU A 420 28.47 19.95 9.83
N GLN A 421 28.09 20.88 8.95
CA GLN A 421 27.57 22.19 9.35
C GLN A 421 26.26 22.06 10.14
N ALA A 422 25.37 21.14 9.74
CA ALA A 422 24.14 20.85 10.46
C ALA A 422 24.44 20.31 11.87
N CYS A 423 25.39 19.38 12.00
CA CYS A 423 25.84 18.86 13.30
C CYS A 423 26.36 19.96 14.22
N ARG A 424 27.22 20.86 13.72
CA ARG A 424 27.74 22.01 14.48
C ARG A 424 26.64 22.94 14.99
N ARG A 425 25.63 23.23 14.15
CA ARG A 425 24.52 24.12 14.51
C ARG A 425 23.59 23.52 15.56
N HIS A 426 23.50 22.19 15.64
CA HIS A 426 22.58 21.49 16.53
C HIS A 426 23.24 20.81 17.72
N GLY A 427 24.47 21.21 18.07
CA GLY A 427 25.16 20.78 19.30
C GLY A 427 25.82 19.41 19.23
N LEU A 428 25.97 18.83 18.04
CA LEU A 428 26.68 17.57 17.78
C LEU A 428 28.13 17.87 17.40
N HIS A 429 28.88 18.48 18.33
CA HIS A 429 30.23 18.99 18.07
C HIS A 429 31.25 17.86 17.82
N ASP A 430 31.15 16.77 18.57
CA ASP A 430 32.05 15.61 18.43
C ASP A 430 31.83 14.93 17.07
N GLU A 431 30.57 14.73 16.69
CA GLU A 431 30.20 14.15 15.39
C GLU A 431 30.61 15.06 14.23
N ALA A 432 30.47 16.38 14.39
CA ALA A 432 30.96 17.33 13.40
C ALA A 432 32.48 17.26 13.23
N ALA A 433 33.26 17.06 14.29
CA ALA A 433 34.70 16.89 14.19
C ALA A 433 35.06 15.63 13.39
N ILE A 434 34.39 14.50 13.67
CA ILE A 434 34.58 13.24 12.94
C ILE A 434 34.25 13.40 11.46
N LEU A 435 33.13 14.06 11.13
CA LEU A 435 32.76 14.35 9.74
C LEU A 435 33.79 15.27 9.06
N SER A 436 34.31 16.26 9.77
CA SER A 436 35.35 17.18 9.27
C SER A 436 36.65 16.45 8.95
N ASP A 437 37.05 15.47 9.77
CA ASP A 437 38.23 14.63 9.49
C ASP A 437 38.06 13.79 8.22
N VAL A 438 36.84 13.30 7.97
CA VAL A 438 36.50 12.61 6.71
C VAL A 438 36.59 13.60 5.53
N VAL A 439 36.09 14.83 5.67
CA VAL A 439 36.19 15.86 4.62
C VAL A 439 37.66 16.26 4.35
N CYS A 440 38.46 16.44 5.40
CA CYS A 440 39.87 16.83 5.30
C CYS A 440 40.73 15.70 4.71
N SER A 441 40.52 14.46 5.14
CA SER A 441 41.19 13.29 4.54
C SER A 441 40.77 13.04 3.09
N GLN A 442 39.62 13.58 2.66
CA GLN A 442 39.11 13.50 1.30
C GLN A 442 39.40 14.75 0.43
N SER A 443 39.93 15.84 0.99
CA SER A 443 40.33 17.03 0.21
C SER A 443 41.54 16.72 -0.69
N PRO A 444 41.52 17.12 -1.97
CA PRO A 444 42.68 16.96 -2.84
C PRO A 444 43.79 17.91 -2.39
N VAL A 445 45.02 17.40 -2.29
CA VAL A 445 46.24 18.21 -2.41
C VAL A 445 46.34 18.75 -3.83
#